data_AF-A0A0M2KGX6-F1
#
_entry.id   AF-A0A0M2KGX6-F1
#
_cell.length_a   1.000
_cell.length_b   1.000
_cell.length_c   1.000
_cell.angle_alpha   90.00
_cell.angle_beta   90.00
_cell.angle_gamma   90.00
#
_symmetry.space_group_name_H-M   'P 1'
#
loop_
_entity.id
_entity.type
_entity.pdbx_description
1 polymer ?
#
loop_
_entity_poly.entity_id
_entity_poly.type
_entity_poly.pdbx_seq_one_letter_code
_entity_poly.pdbx_strand_id
1 'polypeptide(L)'
;MFVLSFMLSYCGRTLLAMSGCLHGLLIKDLRFLNQRYNDMRWQIKNEILSLQEESKFHQSHLRLSALNVAAVLSPQKELGSLKNDADALLKWALFGF
;
A
#
# COMPACT_ATOMS: atom_id res chain seq x y z
N MET A 1 10.13 5.01 69.43
CA MET A 1 9.38 4.35 68.33
C MET A 1 9.16 5.29 67.15
N PHE A 2 10.21 5.87 66.56
CA PHE A 2 10.06 6.87 65.46
C PHE A 2 10.78 6.51 64.15
N VAL A 3 11.56 5.42 64.13
CA VAL A 3 12.42 5.09 62.97
C VAL A 3 11.74 4.15 61.97
N LEU A 4 10.80 3.30 62.41
CA LEU A 4 10.11 2.35 61.50
C LEU A 4 9.08 3.01 60.56
N SER A 5 8.50 4.15 60.93
CA SER A 5 7.47 4.82 60.12
C SER A 5 8.05 5.54 58.88
N PHE A 6 9.34 5.89 58.89
CA PHE A 6 9.97 6.56 57.75
C PHE A 6 10.32 5.59 56.62
N MET A 7 10.66 4.33 56.93
CA MET A 7 11.08 3.33 55.93
C MET A 7 9.93 2.78 55.07
N LEU A 8 8.72 2.68 55.64
CA LEU A 8 7.53 2.25 54.89
C LEU A 8 7.01 3.31 53.89
N SER A 9 7.25 4.60 54.18
CA SER A 9 6.83 5.70 53.30
C SER A 9 7.67 5.81 52.02
N TYR A 10 8.97 5.52 52.12
CA TYR A 10 9.86 5.53 50.95
C TYR A 10 9.63 4.33 50.03
N CYS A 11 9.36 3.14 50.57
CA CYS A 11 9.15 1.92 49.78
C CYS A 11 7.86 1.97 48.93
N GLY A 12 6.79 2.60 49.45
CA GLY A 12 5.52 2.74 48.72
C GLY A 12 5.57 3.74 47.55
N ARG A 13 6.36 4.81 47.66
CA ARG A 13 6.49 5.83 46.59
C ARG A 13 7.39 5.38 45.45
N THR A 14 8.43 4.59 45.73
CA THR A 14 9.25 3.96 44.68
C THR A 14 8.46 2.92 43.87
N LEU A 15 7.56 2.16 44.51
CA LEU A 15 6.75 1.16 43.80
C LEU A 15 5.74 1.78 42.82
N LEU A 16 5.10 2.89 43.21
CA LEU A 16 4.18 3.65 42.34
C LEU A 16 4.93 4.34 41.17
N ALA A 17 6.13 4.86 41.41
CA ALA A 17 6.96 5.43 40.36
C ALA A 17 7.43 4.38 39.33
N MET A 18 7.77 3.17 39.79
CA MET A 18 8.17 2.06 38.90
C MET A 18 7.01 1.55 38.04
N SER A 19 5.79 1.50 38.59
CA SER A 19 4.56 1.14 37.85
C SER A 19 4.24 2.16 36.74
N GLY A 20 4.31 3.46 37.05
CA GLY A 20 4.07 4.53 36.06
C GLY A 20 5.10 4.56 34.93
N CYS A 21 6.38 4.29 35.24
CA CYS A 21 7.44 4.18 34.24
C CYS A 21 7.21 2.98 33.29
N LEU A 22 6.78 1.84 33.82
CA LEU A 22 6.50 0.63 33.01
C LEU A 22 5.30 0.84 32.07
N HIS A 23 4.25 1.50 32.56
CA HIS A 23 3.07 1.83 31.76
C HIS A 23 3.39 2.86 30.67
N GLY A 24 4.20 3.88 30.99
CA GLY A 24 4.67 4.87 30.02
C GLY A 24 5.60 4.31 28.94
N LEU A 25 6.42 3.30 29.28
CA LEU A 25 7.26 2.59 28.31
C LEU A 25 6.39 1.81 27.30
N LEU A 26 5.44 1.01 27.80
CA LEU A 26 4.54 0.21 26.96
C LEU A 26 3.71 1.07 25.98
N ILE A 27 3.24 2.24 26.42
CA ILE A 27 2.47 3.16 25.56
C ILE A 27 3.36 3.79 24.47
N LYS A 28 4.65 4.02 24.75
CA LYS A 28 5.60 4.50 23.73
C LYS A 28 5.90 3.42 22.70
N ASP A 29 6.09 2.19 23.14
CA ASP A 29 6.35 1.05 22.24
C ASP A 29 5.13 0.75 21.35
N LEU A 30 3.92 0.79 21.92
CA LEU A 30 2.67 0.66 21.15
C LEU A 30 2.49 1.77 20.12
N ARG A 31 2.80 3.03 20.49
CA ARG A 31 2.76 4.14 19.53
C ARG A 31 3.81 3.99 18.44
N PHE A 32 5.01 3.54 18.78
CA PHE A 32 6.09 3.31 17.82
C PHE A 32 5.73 2.19 16.82
N LEU A 33 5.17 1.09 17.30
CA LEU A 33 4.68 0.00 16.46
C LEU A 33 3.52 0.44 15.56
N ASN A 34 2.58 1.22 16.09
CA ASN A 34 1.48 1.76 15.30
C ASN A 34 1.97 2.74 14.23
N GLN A 35 2.96 3.59 14.55
CA GLN A 35 3.58 4.49 13.58
C GLN A 35 4.25 3.69 12.45
N ARG A 36 5.08 2.70 12.81
CA ARG A 36 5.74 1.78 11.86
C ARG A 36 4.75 1.05 10.96
N TYR A 37 3.64 0.58 11.52
CA TYR A 37 2.58 -0.10 10.77
C TYR A 37 1.92 0.83 9.75
N ASN A 38 1.63 2.08 10.13
CA ASN A 38 1.04 3.06 9.22
C ASN A 38 2.00 3.47 8.10
N ASP A 39 3.28 3.63 8.39
CA ASP A 39 4.30 3.93 7.38
C ASP A 39 4.42 2.79 6.35
N MET A 40 4.46 1.54 6.81
CA MET A 40 4.53 0.37 5.95
C MET A 40 3.27 0.24 5.06
N ARG A 41 2.09 0.50 5.64
CA ARG A 41 0.83 0.53 4.91
C ARG A 41 0.81 1.61 3.82
N TRP A 42 1.36 2.79 4.11
CA TRP A 42 1.44 3.90 3.16
C TRP A 42 2.38 3.57 1.99
N GLN A 43 3.54 2.98 2.28
CA GLN A 43 4.49 2.53 1.26
C GLN A 43 3.86 1.50 0.31
N ILE A 44 3.25 0.45 0.85
CA ILE A 44 2.58 -0.60 0.05
C ILE A 44 1.46 0.01 -0.81
N LYS A 45 0.67 0.93 -0.24
CA LYS A 45 -0.41 1.59 -1.00
C LYS A 45 0.16 2.38 -2.19
N ASN A 46 1.24 3.12 -2.00
CA ASN A 46 1.85 3.89 -3.08
C ASN A 46 2.49 3.00 -4.14
N GLU A 47 3.11 1.89 -3.74
CA GLU A 47 3.69 0.92 -4.65
C GLU A 47 2.61 0.23 -5.51
N ILE A 48 1.46 -0.11 -4.92
CA ILE A 48 0.30 -0.61 -5.68
C ILE A 48 -0.25 0.44 -6.64
N LEU A 49 -0.33 1.70 -6.23
CA LEU A 49 -0.80 2.79 -7.08
C LEU A 49 0.16 3.03 -8.25
N SER A 50 1.48 3.01 -8.02
CA SER A 50 2.47 3.16 -9.09
C SER A 50 2.42 2.00 -10.09
N LEU A 51 2.26 0.75 -9.61
CA LEU A 51 2.08 -0.41 -10.47
C LEU A 51 0.79 -0.32 -11.30
N GLN A 52 -0.29 0.22 -10.72
CA GLN A 52 -1.55 0.41 -11.42
C GLN A 52 -1.43 1.46 -12.54
N GLU A 53 -0.72 2.56 -12.30
CA GLU A 53 -0.47 3.57 -13.33
C GLU A 53 0.35 2.98 -14.49
N GLU A 54 1.45 2.30 -14.18
CA GLU A 54 2.31 1.64 -15.17
C GLU A 54 1.53 0.60 -16.01
N SER A 55 0.64 -0.16 -15.38
CA SER A 55 -0.24 -1.11 -16.08
C SER A 55 -1.21 -0.42 -17.05
N LYS A 56 -1.75 0.75 -16.70
CA LYS A 56 -2.67 1.52 -17.57
C LYS A 56 -1.95 2.10 -18.78
N PHE A 57 -0.73 2.60 -18.58
CA PHE A 57 0.12 3.07 -19.68
C PHE A 57 0.45 1.93 -20.64
N HIS A 58 0.87 0.79 -20.09
CA HIS A 58 1.19 -0.39 -20.88
C HIS A 58 -0.03 -0.90 -21.67
N GLN A 59 -1.19 -1.00 -21.02
CA GLN A 59 -2.43 -1.41 -21.68
C GLN A 59 -2.87 -0.43 -22.78
N SER A 60 -2.70 0.87 -22.56
CA SER A 60 -3.02 1.89 -23.56
C SER A 60 -2.07 1.82 -24.76
N HIS A 61 -0.78 1.57 -24.52
CA HIS A 61 0.21 1.36 -25.57
C HIS A 61 -0.09 0.11 -26.39
N LEU A 62 -0.44 -1.00 -25.74
CA LEU A 62 -0.84 -2.24 -26.41
C LEU A 62 -2.11 -2.05 -27.26
N ARG A 63 -3.10 -1.29 -26.78
CA ARG A 63 -4.30 -0.94 -27.57
C ARG A 63 -3.97 -0.11 -28.81
N LEU A 64 -3.08 0.88 -28.68
CA LEU A 64 -2.64 1.69 -29.81
C LEU A 64 -1.85 0.88 -30.84
N SER A 65 -0.99 -0.03 -30.37
CA SER A 65 -0.25 -0.94 -31.24
C SER A 65 -1.19 -1.89 -31.98
N ALA A 66 -2.15 -2.50 -31.28
CA ALA A 66 -3.17 -3.35 -31.89
C ALA A 66 -4.05 -2.59 -32.89
N LEU A 67 -4.39 -1.33 -32.60
CA LEU A 67 -5.12 -0.46 -33.52
C LEU A 67 -4.32 -0.16 -34.78
N ASN A 68 -3.01 0.08 -34.65
CA ASN A 68 -2.13 0.27 -35.79
C ASN A 68 -2.06 -1.00 -36.66
N VAL A 69 -1.95 -2.18 -36.04
CA VAL A 69 -1.99 -3.47 -36.75
C VAL A 69 -3.33 -3.65 -37.48
N ALA A 70 -4.45 -3.39 -36.81
CA ALA A 70 -5.77 -3.47 -37.43
C ALA A 70 -5.92 -2.48 -38.60
N ALA A 71 -5.39 -1.26 -38.46
CA ALA A 71 -5.42 -0.23 -39.49
C ALA A 71 -4.58 -0.60 -40.73
N VAL A 72 -3.43 -1.24 -40.52
CA VAL A 72 -2.60 -1.78 -41.62
C VAL A 72 -3.31 -2.95 -42.32
N LEU A 73 -3.99 -3.82 -41.57
CA LEU A 73 -4.70 -4.98 -42.12
C LEU A 73 -6.00 -4.59 -42.84
N SER A 74 -6.64 -3.48 -42.46
CA SER A 74 -7.93 -3.06 -43.02
C SER A 74 -8.04 -1.53 -43.08
N PRO A 75 -7.31 -0.86 -44.00
CA PRO A 75 -7.22 0.60 -44.06
C PRO A 75 -8.52 1.29 -44.50
N GLN A 76 -9.46 0.53 -45.07
CA GLN A 76 -10.74 1.03 -45.60
C GLN A 76 -11.86 0.98 -44.55
N LYS A 77 -11.63 0.38 -43.38
CA LYS A 77 -12.63 0.27 -42.32
C LYS A 77 -12.75 1.58 -41.53
N GLU A 78 -13.96 1.87 -41.06
CA GLU A 78 -14.20 3.01 -40.17
C GLU A 78 -13.51 2.81 -38.82
N LEU A 79 -13.05 3.91 -38.20
CA LEU A 79 -12.31 3.91 -36.94
C LEU A 79 -13.02 3.12 -35.82
N GLY A 80 -14.35 3.21 -35.76
CA GLY A 80 -15.15 2.47 -34.78
C GLY A 80 -15.05 0.95 -34.93
N SER A 81 -15.03 0.46 -36.18
CA SER A 81 -14.87 -0.96 -36.47
C SER A 81 -13.42 -1.45 -36.26
N LEU A 82 -12.44 -0.62 -36.62
CA LEU A 82 -11.02 -0.88 -36.37
C LEU A 82 -10.69 -1.03 -34.88
N LYS A 83 -11.34 -0.23 -34.03
CA LYS A 83 -11.20 -0.34 -32.59
C LYS A 83 -11.68 -1.69 -32.06
N ASN A 84 -12.80 -2.19 -32.58
CA ASN A 84 -13.33 -3.49 -32.19
C ASN A 84 -12.39 -4.63 -32.63
N ASP A 85 -11.83 -4.54 -33.85
CA ASP A 85 -10.86 -5.51 -34.34
C ASP A 85 -9.55 -5.47 -33.52
N ALA A 86 -9.09 -4.27 -33.16
CA ALA A 86 -7.92 -4.08 -32.30
C ALA A 86 -8.13 -4.66 -30.90
N ASP A 87 -9.30 -4.45 -30.30
CA ASP A 87 -9.65 -5.04 -29.01
C ASP A 87 -9.78 -6.57 -29.09
N ALA A 88 -10.27 -7.10 -30.22
CA ALA A 88 -10.32 -8.55 -30.47
C ALA A 88 -8.90 -9.14 -30.62
N LEU A 89 -8.02 -8.49 -31.39
CA LEU A 89 -6.61 -8.88 -31.53
C LEU A 89 -5.86 -8.80 -30.21
N LEU A 90 -6.11 -7.76 -29.41
CA LEU A 90 -5.50 -7.60 -28.10
C LEU A 90 -5.96 -8.69 -27.13
N LYS A 91 -7.26 -9.00 -27.10
CA LYS A 91 -7.78 -10.11 -26.30
C LYS A 91 -7.21 -11.46 -26.75
N TRP A 92 -7.10 -11.68 -28.07
CA TRP A 92 -6.46 -12.87 -28.61
C TRP A 92 -5.00 -12.98 -28.18
N ALA A 93 -4.22 -11.91 -28.29
CA ALA A 93 -2.81 -11.90 -27.91
C ALA A 93 -2.58 -12.09 -26.40
N LEU A 94 -3.49 -11.58 -25.55
CA LEU A 94 -3.39 -11.69 -24.09
C LEU A 94 -3.90 -13.01 -23.53
N PHE A 95 -4.91 -13.62 -24.15
CA PHE A 95 -5.63 -14.77 -23.59
C PHE A 95 -5.56 -16.04 -24.46
N GLY A 96 -5.04 -15.95 -25.69
CA GLY A 96 -4.63 -17.09 -26.51
C GLY A 96 -5.72 -18.10 -26.89
N PHE A 97 -6.95 -17.64 -27.16
CA PHE A 97 -8.05 -18.52 -27.61
C PHE A 97 -8.05 -18.76 -29.11
#